data_AF-A0A1G5A9G9-F1
#
_entry.id   AF-A0A1G5A9G9-F1
#
_cell.length_a   1.000
_cell.length_b   1.000
_cell.length_c   1.000
_cell.angle_alpha   90.00
_cell.angle_beta   90.00
_cell.angle_gamma   90.00
#
_symmetry.space_group_name_H-M   'P 1'
#
loop_
_entity.id
_entity.type
_entity.pdbx_description
1 polymer ?
#
loop_
_entity_poly.entity_id
_entity_poly.type
_entity_poly.pdbx_seq_one_letter_code
_entity_poly.pdbx_strand_id
1 'polypeptide(L)'
;MLQRKLFASLAAVAASAAALAPLAASAAGEYHFAPTEAGVTRHPDHLRQEPSRDKVVAELETAQKQPAWNIVSRGAPWPTPRTGQPATREAVEAETLKAMRAGTIPSGER
;
A
#
# COMPACT_ATOMS: atom_id res chain seq x y z
N MET A 1 45.65 -10.03 -19.57
CA MET A 1 45.01 -10.70 -18.40
C MET A 1 43.73 -10.02 -17.92
N LEU A 2 43.63 -8.68 -17.97
CA LEU A 2 42.45 -7.92 -17.52
C LEU A 2 41.18 -8.19 -18.34
N GLN A 3 41.29 -8.26 -19.68
CA GLN A 3 40.15 -8.57 -20.56
C GLN A 3 39.57 -9.97 -20.32
N ARG A 4 40.42 -10.99 -20.11
CA ARG A 4 39.96 -12.36 -19.83
C ARG A 4 39.23 -12.48 -18.48
N LYS A 5 39.60 -11.67 -17.49
CA LYS A 5 38.88 -11.55 -16.21
C LYS A 5 37.54 -10.85 -16.40
N LEU A 6 37.49 -9.75 -17.16
CA LEU A 6 36.25 -9.04 -17.47
C LEU A 6 35.26 -9.91 -18.25
N PHE A 7 35.73 -10.67 -19.25
CA PHE A 7 34.89 -11.62 -20.00
C PHE A 7 34.36 -12.76 -19.10
N ALA A 8 35.19 -13.30 -18.20
CA ALA A 8 34.75 -14.34 -17.27
C ALA A 8 33.71 -13.82 -16.26
N SER A 9 33.88 -12.59 -15.76
CA SER A 9 32.90 -11.94 -14.87
C SER A 9 31.58 -11.65 -15.59
N LEU A 10 31.62 -11.18 -16.83
CA LEU A 10 30.41 -10.92 -17.62
C LEU A 10 29.66 -12.22 -17.96
N ALA A 11 30.41 -13.28 -18.30
CA ALA A 11 29.84 -14.60 -18.55
C ALA A 11 29.20 -15.20 -17.28
N ALA A 12 29.82 -15.01 -16.11
CA ALA A 12 29.25 -15.46 -14.83
C ALA A 12 27.96 -14.71 -14.48
N VAL A 13 27.90 -13.39 -14.69
CA VAL A 13 26.67 -12.60 -14.48
C VAL A 13 25.56 -13.05 -15.45
N ALA A 14 25.89 -13.25 -16.72
CA ALA A 14 24.93 -13.72 -17.72
C ALA A 14 24.38 -15.12 -17.39
N ALA A 15 25.23 -16.05 -16.96
CA ALA A 15 24.82 -17.38 -16.54
C ALA A 15 23.92 -17.34 -15.29
N SER A 16 24.24 -16.46 -14.33
CA SER A 16 23.44 -16.27 -13.11
C SER A 16 22.05 -15.72 -13.43
N ALA A 17 21.97 -14.72 -14.32
CA ALA A 17 20.71 -14.16 -14.77
C ALA A 17 19.83 -15.19 -15.51
N ALA A 18 20.45 -16.01 -16.37
CA ALA A 18 19.75 -17.09 -17.07
C ALA A 18 19.21 -18.17 -16.11
N ALA A 19 19.97 -18.54 -15.08
CA ALA A 19 19.56 -19.53 -14.09
C ALA A 19 18.38 -19.06 -13.21
N LEU A 20 18.23 -17.76 -12.99
CA LEU A 20 17.15 -17.18 -12.18
C LEU A 20 15.90 -16.81 -12.97
N ALA A 21 15.97 -16.82 -14.31
CA ALA A 21 14.84 -16.46 -15.17
C ALA A 21 13.56 -17.31 -14.93
N PRO A 22 13.63 -18.63 -14.72
CA PRO A 22 12.44 -19.45 -14.42
C PRO A 22 11.76 -19.07 -13.10
N LEU A 23 12.53 -18.59 -12.11
CA LEU A 23 12.02 -18.15 -10.82
C LEU A 23 11.22 -16.85 -10.96
N ALA A 24 11.71 -15.91 -11.76
CA ALA A 24 11.00 -14.67 -12.08
C ALA A 24 9.73 -14.93 -12.90
N ALA A 25 9.77 -15.85 -13.86
CA ALA A 25 8.61 -16.24 -14.66
C ALA A 25 7.51 -16.91 -13.82
N SER A 26 7.89 -17.74 -12.84
CA SER A 26 6.95 -18.40 -11.93
C SER A 26 6.19 -17.41 -11.02
N ALA A 27 6.76 -16.25 -10.74
CA ALA A 27 6.11 -15.20 -9.95
C ALA A 27 5.06 -14.39 -10.74
N ALA A 28 5.05 -14.51 -12.08
CA ALA A 28 4.17 -13.75 -12.97
C ALA A 28 2.89 -14.51 -13.36
N GLY A 29 2.72 -15.77 -12.94
CA GLY A 29 1.62 -16.63 -13.35
C GLY A 29 1.09 -17.56 -12.26
N GLU A 30 0.09 -18.37 -12.62
CA GLU A 30 -0.50 -19.37 -11.74
C GLU A 30 0.52 -20.50 -11.48
N TYR A 31 0.73 -20.86 -10.21
CA TYR A 31 1.77 -21.82 -9.79
C TYR A 31 1.57 -23.24 -10.39
N HIS A 32 0.32 -23.67 -10.61
CA HIS A 32 -0.03 -24.98 -11.17
C HIS A 32 -1.37 -24.95 -11.94
N PHE A 33 -1.46 -24.20 -13.04
CA PHE A 33 -2.65 -24.28 -13.89
C PHE A 33 -2.56 -25.47 -14.85
N ALA A 34 -3.41 -26.48 -14.66
CA ALA A 34 -3.58 -27.63 -15.56
C ALA A 34 -5.02 -27.65 -16.10
N PRO A 35 -5.29 -27.10 -17.30
CA PRO A 35 -6.65 -26.99 -17.85
C PRO A 35 -7.34 -28.34 -18.13
N THR A 36 -6.59 -29.44 -18.03
CA THR A 36 -7.08 -30.82 -18.22
C THR A 36 -7.44 -31.52 -16.92
N GLU A 37 -7.24 -30.90 -15.75
CA GLU A 37 -7.67 -31.48 -14.47
C GLU A 37 -9.19 -31.40 -14.31
N ALA A 38 -9.80 -32.51 -13.90
CA ALA A 38 -11.23 -32.59 -13.69
C ALA A 38 -11.66 -31.61 -12.58
N GLY A 39 -12.64 -30.75 -12.89
CA GLY A 39 -13.18 -29.76 -11.96
C GLY A 39 -12.51 -28.38 -12.01
N VAL A 40 -11.49 -28.17 -12.85
CA VAL A 40 -10.87 -26.85 -13.01
C VAL A 40 -11.77 -25.96 -13.87
N THR A 41 -12.23 -24.85 -13.29
CA THR A 41 -12.86 -23.74 -14.02
C THR A 41 -11.96 -22.52 -13.91
N ARG A 42 -11.54 -21.96 -15.04
CA ARG A 42 -10.71 -20.75 -15.05
C ARG A 42 -11.58 -19.51 -15.13
N HIS A 43 -11.31 -18.55 -14.26
CA HIS A 43 -11.95 -17.22 -14.26
C HIS A 43 -10.89 -16.16 -14.55
N PRO A 44 -10.50 -15.95 -15.83
CA PRO A 44 -9.47 -14.96 -16.18
C PRO A 44 -9.86 -13.54 -15.75
N ASP A 45 -11.16 -13.26 -15.63
CA ASP A 45 -11.68 -11.99 -15.16
C ASP A 45 -11.34 -11.69 -13.69
N HIS A 46 -11.00 -12.72 -12.89
CA HIS A 46 -10.53 -12.55 -11.52
C HIS A 46 -9.04 -12.16 -11.46
N LEU A 47 -8.27 -12.43 -12.52
CA LEU A 47 -6.89 -11.99 -12.68
C LEU A 47 -6.87 -10.55 -13.20
N ARG A 48 -7.43 -9.63 -12.41
CA ARG A 48 -7.31 -8.20 -12.72
C ARG A 48 -5.88 -7.76 -12.42
N GLN A 49 -5.12 -7.48 -13.48
CA GLN A 49 -3.79 -6.87 -13.38
C GLN A 49 -3.84 -5.35 -13.23
N GLU A 50 -5.03 -4.78 -13.03
CA GLU A 50 -5.23 -3.38 -12.67
C GLU A 50 -5.78 -3.26 -11.24
N PRO A 51 -5.12 -2.47 -10.38
CA PRO A 51 -3.83 -1.80 -10.59
C PRO A 51 -2.66 -2.79 -10.79
N SER A 52 -1.64 -2.38 -11.56
CA SER A 52 -0.42 -3.18 -11.73
C SER A 52 0.27 -3.41 -10.38
N ARG A 53 1.06 -4.48 -10.27
CA ARG A 53 1.80 -4.78 -9.03
C ARG A 53 2.68 -3.61 -8.58
N ASP A 54 3.38 -2.98 -9.52
CA ASP A 54 4.24 -1.83 -9.24
C ASP A 54 3.43 -0.65 -8.68
N LYS A 55 2.22 -0.42 -9.21
CA LYS A 55 1.31 0.59 -8.69
C LYS A 55 0.85 0.26 -7.27
N VAL A 56 0.47 -0.99 -6.99
CA VAL A 56 0.09 -1.44 -5.64
C VAL A 56 1.23 -1.24 -4.65
N VAL A 57 2.47 -1.57 -5.04
CA VAL A 57 3.66 -1.38 -4.19
C VAL A 57 3.89 0.11 -3.92
N ALA A 58 3.82 0.96 -4.95
CA ALA A 58 3.99 2.40 -4.79
C ALA A 58 2.91 3.04 -3.88
N GLU A 59 1.65 2.59 -4.01
CA GLU A 59 0.55 3.01 -3.14
C GLU A 59 0.77 2.56 -1.70
N LEU A 60 1.24 1.31 -1.49
CA LEU A 60 1.57 0.79 -0.17
C LEU A 60 2.70 1.58 0.49
N GLU A 61 3.80 1.85 -0.22
CA GLU A 61 4.91 2.66 0.29
C GLU A 61 4.46 4.07 0.68
N THR A 62 3.51 4.64 -0.05
CA THR A 62 2.91 5.94 0.27
C THR A 62 2.05 5.85 1.52
N ALA A 63 1.23 4.80 1.65
CA ALA A 63 0.38 4.55 2.80
C ALA A 63 1.17 4.33 4.10
N GLN A 64 2.31 3.63 4.02
CA GLN A 64 3.20 3.35 5.16
C GLN A 64 3.82 4.61 5.77
N LYS A 65 3.93 5.70 5.01
CA LYS A 65 4.48 7.00 5.49
C LYS A 65 3.45 7.82 6.26
N GLN A 66 2.18 7.43 6.24
CA GLN A 66 1.11 8.16 6.94
C GLN A 66 1.22 7.91 8.46
N PRO A 67 1.06 8.93 9.31
CA PRO A 67 1.07 8.77 10.78
C PRO A 67 0.04 7.75 11.30
N ALA A 68 -1.08 7.58 10.58
CA ALA A 68 -2.13 6.63 10.93
C ALA A 68 -1.83 5.17 10.55
N TRP A 69 -0.70 4.88 9.88
CA TRP A 69 -0.39 3.54 9.36
C TRP A 69 -0.46 2.43 10.42
N ASN A 70 0.08 2.67 11.63
CA ASN A 70 0.14 1.65 12.68
C ASN A 70 -1.24 1.14 13.11
N ILE A 71 -2.28 1.99 13.05
CA ILE A 71 -3.65 1.58 13.39
C ILE A 71 -4.38 1.01 12.17
N VAL A 72 -4.20 1.63 10.99
CA VAL A 72 -4.91 1.21 9.77
C VAL A 72 -4.43 -0.15 9.26
N SER A 73 -3.13 -0.43 9.34
CA SER A 73 -2.55 -1.74 8.98
C SER A 73 -3.09 -2.90 9.83
N ARG A 74 -3.81 -2.61 10.93
CA ARG A 74 -4.44 -3.58 11.83
C ARG A 74 -5.96 -3.62 11.71
N GLY A 75 -6.52 -2.99 10.67
CA GLY A 75 -7.95 -3.02 10.37
C GLY A 75 -8.74 -1.80 10.85
N ALA A 76 -8.09 -0.77 11.41
CA ALA A 76 -8.79 0.50 11.66
C ALA A 76 -9.13 1.20 10.34
N PRO A 77 -10.23 1.96 10.26
CA PRO A 77 -10.54 2.77 9.09
C PRO A 77 -9.49 3.88 8.88
N TRP A 78 -9.25 4.26 7.62
CA TRP A 78 -8.43 5.43 7.31
C TRP A 78 -9.05 6.70 7.92
N PRO A 79 -8.26 7.58 8.57
CA PRO A 79 -8.78 8.83 9.08
C PRO A 79 -9.29 9.68 7.91
N THR A 80 -10.45 10.32 8.10
CA THR A 80 -10.97 11.27 7.12
C THR A 80 -9.95 12.41 6.93
N PRO A 81 -9.57 12.72 5.68
CA PRO A 81 -8.70 13.87 5.42
C PRO A 81 -9.29 15.12 6.08
N ARG A 82 -8.48 15.82 6.88
CA ARG A 82 -8.92 17.09 7.47
C ARG A 82 -9.03 18.10 6.32
N THR A 83 -10.25 18.35 5.86
CA THR A 83 -10.54 19.41 4.90
C THR A 83 -10.71 20.73 5.66
N GLY A 84 -9.80 21.68 5.44
CA GLY A 84 -9.87 23.02 6.02
C GLY A 84 -8.80 23.30 7.08
N GLN A 85 -8.68 24.59 7.42
CA GLN A 85 -7.75 25.04 8.44
C GLN A 85 -8.22 24.53 9.81
N PRO A 86 -7.35 23.90 10.62
CA PRO A 86 -7.73 23.54 11.99
C PRO A 86 -8.15 24.80 12.74
N ALA A 87 -9.25 24.70 13.50
CA ALA A 87 -9.67 25.78 14.36
C ALA A 87 -8.52 26.15 15.31
N THR A 88 -8.27 27.45 15.46
CA THR A 88 -7.34 27.91 16.49
C THR A 88 -7.94 27.68 17.86
N ARG A 89 -7.10 27.66 18.89
CA ARG A 89 -7.56 27.48 20.26
C ARG A 89 -8.58 28.55 20.65
N GLU A 90 -8.33 29.79 20.25
CA GLU A 90 -9.18 30.95 20.51
C GLU A 90 -10.54 30.81 19.82
N ALA A 91 -10.56 30.29 18.58
CA ALA A 91 -11.80 30.04 17.85
C ALA A 91 -12.65 28.97 18.55
N VAL A 92 -12.00 27.90 19.04
CA VAL A 92 -12.68 26.84 19.81
C VAL A 92 -13.24 27.41 21.12
N GLU A 93 -12.44 28.19 21.87
CA GLU A 93 -12.87 28.81 23.13
C GLU A 93 -14.06 29.78 22.94
N ALA A 94 -14.04 30.57 21.87
CA ALA A 94 -15.15 31.44 21.52
C ALA A 94 -16.42 30.64 21.18
N GLU A 95 -16.29 29.51 20.48
CA GLU A 95 -17.40 28.62 20.16
C GLU A 95 -17.98 27.96 21.41
N THR A 96 -17.14 27.45 22.33
CA THR A 96 -17.60 26.89 23.60
C THR A 96 -18.34 27.93 24.44
N LEU A 97 -17.81 29.16 24.58
CA LEU A 97 -18.48 30.23 25.31
C LEU A 97 -19.83 30.62 24.67
N LYS A 98 -19.92 30.59 23.34
CA LYS A 98 -21.17 30.82 22.62
C LYS A 98 -22.18 29.70 22.90
N ALA A 99 -21.73 28.44 22.87
CA ALA A 99 -22.56 27.27 23.13
C ALA A 99 -23.06 27.22 24.59
N MET A 100 -22.22 27.59 25.57
CA MET A 100 -22.62 27.73 26.97
C MET A 100 -23.70 28.80 27.15
N ARG A 101 -23.52 29.97 26.52
CA ARG A 101 -24.54 31.04 26.54
C ARG A 101 -25.85 30.64 25.85
N ALA A 102 -25.77 29.80 24.82
CA ALA A 102 -26.93 29.25 24.13
C ALA A 102 -27.59 28.07 24.87
N GLY A 103 -26.99 27.59 25.98
CA GLY A 103 -27.49 26.46 26.77
C GLY A 103 -27.35 25.10 26.07
N THR A 104 -26.58 24.99 24.99
CA THR A 104 -26.39 23.73 24.25
C THR A 104 -25.36 22.82 24.90
N ILE A 105 -24.48 23.37 25.73
CA ILE A 105 -23.53 22.62 26.57
C ILE A 105 -23.52 23.17 28.00
N PRO A 106 -23.32 22.34 29.03
CA PRO A 106 -23.24 22.79 30.41
C PRO A 106 -22.03 23.71 30.64
N SER A 107 -22.22 24.79 31.39
CA SER A 107 -21.17 25.77 31.72
C SER A 107 -20.15 25.27 32.76
N GLY A 108 -20.25 24.03 33.23
CA GLY A 108 -19.33 23.46 34.22
C GLY A 108 -19.49 24.00 35.65
N GLU A 109 -20.28 25.05 35.88
CA GLU A 109 -20.69 25.47 37.21
C GLU A 109 -21.77 24.49 37.74
N ARG A 110 -21.34 23.56 38.59
CA ARG A 110 -22.18 22.87 39.57
C ARG A 110 -21.61 23.12 40.95
#